data_AF-J0N2H2-F1
#
_entry.id   AF-J0N2H2-F1
#
_cell.length_a   1.000
_cell.length_b   1.000
_cell.length_c   1.000
_cell.angle_alpha   90.00
_cell.angle_beta   90.00
_cell.angle_gamma   90.00
#
_symmetry.space_group_name_H-M   'P 1'
#
loop_
_entity.id
_entity.type
_entity.pdbx_description
1 polymer ?
#
loop_
_entity_poly.entity_id
_entity_poly.type
_entity_poly.pdbx_seq_one_letter_code
_entity_poly.pdbx_strand_id
1 'polypeptide(L)'
;MKDLPLARLVIAGDRSSRRRLLGIVAGVMVGITVFLMLAAASQAFGERSRRSTWNQPVSANPTYLEPDTVLTPATAAIASTTDYYEGRVITIMLVAATPDTSVRVPGSDVVPRPGQYLASPALAELIDSAPADQLGERYGEQVGALSNDAVEGPDSLVAVIGADQSQVLGRQGPGMPPPQVVTELVGHDYASQVWQIVAAIGAIATLVPVLLLIAIVTDLGAAQRAERFATLRLIGATPGQVARIAAAETAATTLLGALLGVGAYLALIPAAARIVINSSRFFPHDLLASPAVIAASVLGTTLG
;
A
#
# COMPACT_ATOMS: atom_id res chain seq x y z
N MET A 1 21.05 43.58 14.07
CA MET A 1 19.76 43.53 14.80
C MET A 1 18.75 44.61 14.32
N LYS A 2 18.70 44.98 13.03
CA LYS A 2 17.81 46.05 12.53
C LYS A 2 16.75 45.60 11.50
N ASP A 3 16.63 44.31 11.19
CA ASP A 3 15.75 43.83 10.10
C ASP A 3 14.39 43.27 10.58
N LEU A 4 14.22 43.05 11.88
CA LEU A 4 12.99 42.52 12.48
C LEU A 4 11.75 43.44 12.41
N PRO A 5 11.85 44.80 12.47
CA PRO A 5 10.66 45.64 12.35
C PRO A 5 10.13 45.77 10.92
N LEU A 6 11.00 45.68 9.90
CA LEU A 6 10.61 45.68 8.49
C LEU A 6 9.91 44.38 8.09
N ALA A 7 10.37 43.24 8.62
CA ALA A 7 9.70 41.96 8.44
C ALA A 7 8.27 41.96 9.03
N ARG A 8 8.08 42.56 10.22
CA ARG A 8 6.74 42.71 10.84
C ARG A 8 5.82 43.65 10.07
N LEU A 9 6.34 44.70 9.46
CA LEU A 9 5.54 45.67 8.69
C LEU A 9 5.09 45.09 7.33
N VAL A 10 5.90 44.23 6.70
CA VAL A 10 5.54 43.53 5.45
C VAL A 10 4.53 42.39 5.71
N ILE A 11 4.60 41.76 6.89
CA ILE A 11 3.61 40.75 7.33
C ILE A 11 2.27 41.40 7.74
N ALA A 12 2.26 42.67 8.11
CA ALA A 12 1.05 43.48 8.34
C ALA A 12 0.38 43.96 7.03
N GLY A 13 0.45 43.16 5.96
CA GLY A 13 -0.18 43.43 4.68
C GLY A 13 -1.69 43.25 4.71
N ASP A 14 -2.36 44.04 3.85
CA ASP A 14 -3.80 44.04 3.55
C ASP A 14 -4.43 42.62 3.49
N ARG A 15 -5.74 42.51 3.77
CA ARG A 15 -6.54 41.27 3.72
C ARG A 15 -6.30 40.46 2.44
N SER A 16 -6.07 41.13 1.32
CA SER A 16 -5.71 40.52 0.03
C SER A 16 -4.41 39.68 0.13
N SER A 17 -3.38 40.21 0.76
CA SER A 17 -2.08 39.55 0.95
C SER A 17 -2.20 38.31 1.84
N ARG A 18 -2.99 38.37 2.91
CA ARG A 18 -3.22 37.22 3.82
C ARG A 18 -4.03 36.11 3.15
N ARG A 19 -5.07 36.46 2.38
CA ARG A 19 -5.87 35.49 1.61
C ARG A 19 -5.01 34.74 0.59
N ARG A 20 -4.09 35.43 -0.08
CA ARG A 20 -3.16 34.82 -1.03
C ARG A 20 -2.24 33.81 -0.36
N LEU A 21 -1.59 34.19 0.74
CA LEU A 21 -0.69 33.30 1.49
C LEU A 21 -1.43 32.06 2.00
N LEU A 22 -2.65 32.23 2.51
CA LEU A 22 -3.51 31.11 2.91
C LEU A 22 -3.87 30.20 1.74
N GLY A 23 -4.15 30.77 0.56
CA GLY A 23 -4.44 29.99 -0.66
C GLY A 23 -3.26 29.13 -1.11
N ILE A 24 -2.04 29.67 -1.09
CA ILE A 24 -0.82 28.92 -1.42
C ILE A 24 -0.59 27.78 -0.41
N VAL A 25 -0.65 28.10 0.90
CA VAL A 25 -0.48 27.10 1.96
C VAL A 25 -1.52 25.99 1.82
N ALA A 26 -2.79 26.33 1.58
CA ALA A 26 -3.86 25.36 1.40
C ALA A 26 -3.68 24.51 0.14
N GLY A 27 -3.30 25.10 -0.99
CA GLY A 27 -3.05 24.38 -2.23
C GLY A 27 -1.88 23.40 -2.12
N VAL A 28 -0.76 23.83 -1.53
CA VAL A 28 0.40 22.96 -1.28
C VAL A 28 0.04 21.83 -0.30
N MET A 29 -0.69 22.15 0.77
CA MET A 29 -1.18 21.17 1.74
C MET A 29 -2.02 20.09 1.05
N VAL A 30 -3.00 20.47 0.23
CA VAL A 30 -3.85 19.53 -0.52
C VAL A 30 -3.02 18.71 -1.50
N GLY A 31 -2.13 19.35 -2.26
CA GLY A 31 -1.26 18.68 -3.23
C GLY A 31 -0.37 17.61 -2.59
N ILE A 32 0.33 17.95 -1.50
CA ILE A 32 1.17 17.01 -0.74
C ILE A 32 0.33 15.89 -0.12
N THR A 33 -0.83 16.21 0.44
CA THR A 33 -1.74 15.21 1.04
C THR A 33 -2.13 14.14 0.01
N VAL A 34 -2.61 14.58 -1.16
CA VAL A 34 -3.07 13.67 -2.22
C VAL A 34 -1.90 12.89 -2.81
N PHE A 35 -0.77 13.55 -3.07
CA PHE A 35 0.44 12.88 -3.57
C PHE A 35 0.91 11.76 -2.63
N LEU A 36 1.06 12.05 -1.34
CA LEU A 36 1.51 11.07 -0.35
C LEU A 36 0.48 9.94 -0.19
N MET A 37 -0.81 10.24 -0.24
CA MET A 37 -1.86 9.22 -0.17
C MET A 37 -1.79 8.25 -1.37
N LEU A 38 -1.53 8.76 -2.57
CA LEU A 38 -1.37 7.92 -3.77
C LEU A 38 -0.08 7.11 -3.74
N ALA A 39 1.03 7.72 -3.31
CA ALA A 39 2.31 7.03 -3.16
C ALA A 39 2.25 5.95 -2.07
N ALA A 40 1.54 6.21 -0.97
CA ALA A 40 1.28 5.21 0.06
C ALA A 40 0.40 4.08 -0.47
N ALA A 41 -0.69 4.41 -1.17
CA ALA A 41 -1.58 3.40 -1.74
C ALA A 41 -0.82 2.48 -2.72
N SER A 42 0.01 3.01 -3.62
CA SER A 42 0.77 2.19 -4.57
C SER A 42 1.77 1.25 -3.89
N GLN A 43 2.46 1.70 -2.84
CA GLN A 43 3.34 0.86 -2.03
C GLN A 43 2.55 -0.21 -1.27
N ALA A 44 1.42 0.18 -0.66
CA ALA A 44 0.55 -0.73 0.08
C ALA A 44 0.02 -1.87 -0.81
N PHE A 45 -0.35 -1.59 -2.06
CA PHE A 45 -0.81 -2.62 -3.00
C PHE A 45 0.28 -3.65 -3.34
N GLY A 46 1.54 -3.22 -3.50
CA GLY A 46 2.65 -4.13 -3.76
C GLY A 46 2.89 -5.10 -2.59
N GLU A 47 3.04 -4.56 -1.37
CA GLU A 47 3.27 -5.38 -0.18
C GLU A 47 2.08 -6.29 0.13
N ARG A 48 0.86 -5.79 -0.07
CA ARG A 48 -0.38 -6.57 0.05
C ARG A 48 -0.43 -7.72 -0.96
N SER A 49 -0.09 -7.46 -2.23
CA SER A 49 -0.03 -8.49 -3.27
C SER A 49 0.99 -9.57 -2.91
N ARG A 50 2.15 -9.20 -2.39
CA ARG A 50 3.17 -10.15 -1.93
C ARG A 50 2.62 -11.07 -0.84
N ARG A 51 1.86 -10.52 0.12
CA ARG A 51 1.25 -11.32 1.18
C ARG A 51 0.04 -12.16 0.75
N SER A 52 -0.59 -11.84 -0.37
CA SER A 52 -1.81 -12.51 -0.83
C SER A 52 -1.61 -13.51 -1.97
N THR A 53 -0.42 -13.58 -2.57
CA THR A 53 -0.17 -14.38 -3.79
C THR A 53 0.71 -15.60 -3.59
N TRP A 54 1.40 -15.73 -2.46
CA TRP A 54 2.24 -16.90 -2.17
C TRP A 54 1.43 -18.21 -2.09
N ASN A 55 0.14 -18.11 -1.77
CA ASN A 55 -0.80 -19.23 -1.70
C ASN A 55 -1.49 -19.51 -3.05
N GLN A 56 -1.05 -18.84 -4.12
CA GLN A 56 -1.53 -19.04 -5.48
C GLN A 56 -0.42 -19.63 -6.35
N PRO A 57 -0.76 -20.58 -7.25
CA PRO A 57 0.18 -21.18 -8.18
C PRO A 57 0.51 -20.23 -9.35
N VAL A 58 1.14 -19.08 -9.06
CA VAL A 58 1.50 -18.04 -10.02
C VAL A 58 2.99 -18.18 -10.37
N SER A 59 3.35 -19.21 -11.13
CA SER A 59 4.70 -19.37 -11.67
C SER A 59 4.73 -19.09 -13.17
N ALA A 60 5.77 -18.38 -13.64
CA ALA A 60 6.00 -18.15 -15.07
C ALA A 60 6.33 -19.44 -15.83
N ASN A 61 6.90 -20.43 -15.15
CA ASN A 61 7.20 -21.77 -15.67
C ASN A 61 6.66 -22.81 -14.67
N PRO A 62 5.34 -23.07 -14.67
CA PRO A 62 4.75 -23.96 -13.68
C PRO A 62 5.16 -25.42 -13.97
N THR A 63 5.60 -26.12 -12.93
CA THR A 63 5.69 -27.58 -12.94
C THR A 63 4.36 -28.13 -12.43
N TYR A 64 3.60 -28.78 -13.28
CA TYR A 64 2.32 -29.36 -12.89
C TYR A 64 2.52 -30.65 -12.11
N LEU A 65 1.61 -30.93 -11.18
CA LEU A 65 1.59 -32.18 -10.44
C LEU A 65 0.98 -33.29 -11.30
N GLU A 66 1.74 -34.36 -11.50
CA GLU A 66 1.31 -35.55 -12.24
C GLU A 66 1.12 -36.75 -11.28
N PRO A 67 0.32 -37.78 -11.66
CA PRO A 67 0.06 -38.92 -10.79
C PRO A 67 1.30 -39.69 -10.33
N ASP A 68 2.36 -39.70 -11.13
CA ASP A 68 3.64 -40.37 -10.90
C ASP A 68 4.72 -39.42 -10.35
N THR A 69 4.39 -38.17 -10.08
CA THR A 69 5.31 -37.21 -9.44
C THR A 69 5.74 -37.74 -8.07
N VAL A 70 7.04 -37.84 -7.84
CA VAL A 70 7.61 -38.17 -6.53
C VAL A 70 8.03 -36.88 -5.83
N LEU A 71 7.39 -36.57 -4.71
CA LEU A 71 7.79 -35.43 -3.88
C LEU A 71 9.09 -35.73 -3.13
N THR A 72 9.92 -34.69 -3.00
CA THR A 72 11.21 -34.73 -2.32
C THR A 72 11.16 -33.78 -1.13
N PRO A 73 12.12 -33.82 -0.19
CA PRO A 73 12.18 -32.85 0.89
C PRO A 73 12.21 -31.40 0.40
N ALA A 74 12.78 -31.14 -0.78
CA ALA A 74 12.86 -29.80 -1.37
C ALA A 74 11.60 -29.37 -2.13
N THR A 75 10.56 -30.22 -2.24
CA THR A 75 9.36 -29.92 -3.02
C THR A 75 8.07 -30.15 -2.24
N ALA A 76 7.04 -29.39 -2.60
CA ALA A 76 5.68 -29.55 -2.12
C ALA A 76 4.69 -29.47 -3.28
N ALA A 77 3.63 -30.23 -3.22
CA ALA A 77 2.50 -30.15 -4.13
C ALA A 77 1.43 -29.23 -3.56
N ILE A 78 0.94 -28.30 -4.38
CA ILE A 78 -0.02 -27.29 -3.94
C ILE A 78 -1.22 -27.21 -4.88
N ALA A 79 -2.39 -26.91 -4.31
CA ALA A 79 -3.59 -26.56 -5.06
C ALA A 79 -4.39 -25.50 -4.30
N SER A 80 -4.84 -24.47 -4.99
CA SER A 80 -5.67 -23.42 -4.39
C SER A 80 -7.13 -23.65 -4.74
N THR A 81 -8.01 -23.47 -3.76
CA THR A 81 -9.45 -23.48 -3.93
C THR A 81 -10.09 -22.42 -3.05
N THR A 82 -11.41 -22.38 -3.08
CA THR A 82 -12.19 -21.47 -2.27
C THR A 82 -13.26 -22.25 -1.54
N ASP A 83 -13.54 -21.80 -0.34
CA ASP A 83 -14.65 -22.24 0.48
C ASP A 83 -15.51 -21.04 0.91
N TYR A 84 -16.73 -21.30 1.36
CA TYR A 84 -17.70 -20.28 1.71
C TYR A 84 -18.30 -20.59 3.08
N TYR A 85 -18.43 -19.54 3.90
CA TYR A 85 -19.16 -19.60 5.16
C TYR A 85 -19.94 -18.29 5.36
N GLU A 86 -21.27 -18.38 5.41
CA GLU A 86 -22.17 -17.22 5.54
C GLU A 86 -21.89 -16.08 4.54
N GLY A 87 -21.61 -16.44 3.28
CA GLY A 87 -21.29 -15.47 2.23
C GLY A 87 -19.89 -14.89 2.30
N ARG A 88 -19.06 -15.28 3.28
CA ARG A 88 -17.64 -14.96 3.33
C ARG A 88 -16.84 -15.99 2.56
N VAL A 89 -15.92 -15.50 1.74
CA VAL A 89 -15.00 -16.29 0.93
C VAL A 89 -13.78 -16.65 1.77
N ILE A 90 -13.46 -17.93 1.84
CA ILE A 90 -12.29 -18.47 2.54
C ILE A 90 -11.33 -19.03 1.48
N THR A 91 -10.13 -18.49 1.40
CA THR A 91 -9.10 -19.00 0.50
C THR A 91 -8.46 -20.23 1.13
N ILE A 92 -8.51 -21.37 0.43
CA ILE A 92 -7.91 -22.61 0.90
C ILE A 92 -6.75 -22.97 -0.01
N MET A 93 -5.59 -23.20 0.60
CA MET A 93 -4.45 -23.81 -0.06
C MET A 93 -4.26 -25.22 0.49
N LEU A 94 -4.36 -26.23 -0.37
CA LEU A 94 -3.89 -27.56 -0.01
C LEU A 94 -2.38 -27.63 -0.20
N VAL A 95 -1.72 -28.30 0.73
CA VAL A 95 -0.29 -28.62 0.65
C VAL A 95 -0.08 -30.10 0.94
N ALA A 96 0.59 -30.78 0.03
CA ALA A 96 1.14 -32.11 0.25
C ALA A 96 2.66 -32.02 0.20
N ALA A 97 3.33 -32.46 1.25
CA ALA A 97 4.79 -32.41 1.37
C ALA A 97 5.30 -33.63 2.13
N THR A 98 6.57 -33.96 1.97
CA THR A 98 7.19 -35.04 2.76
C THR A 98 7.33 -34.62 4.24
N PRO A 99 7.38 -35.56 5.19
CA PRO A 99 7.49 -35.25 6.62
C PRO A 99 8.74 -34.44 7.00
N ASP A 100 9.79 -34.52 6.18
CA ASP A 100 11.08 -33.85 6.31
C ASP A 100 11.23 -32.66 5.35
N THR A 101 10.12 -32.12 4.86
CA THR A 101 10.14 -31.01 3.88
C THR A 101 10.90 -29.79 4.39
N SER A 102 11.68 -29.18 3.50
CA SER A 102 12.33 -27.90 3.70
C SER A 102 11.51 -26.72 3.15
N VAL A 103 10.41 -27.00 2.44
CA VAL A 103 9.51 -25.95 1.92
C VAL A 103 8.84 -25.28 3.11
N ARG A 104 8.89 -23.95 3.16
CA ARG A 104 8.30 -23.18 4.26
C ARG A 104 7.00 -22.52 3.84
N VAL A 105 6.02 -22.53 4.74
CA VAL A 105 4.80 -21.74 4.62
C VAL A 105 5.07 -20.34 5.18
N PRO A 106 4.91 -19.26 4.39
CA PRO A 106 5.05 -17.91 4.91
C PRO A 106 4.19 -17.69 6.18
N GLY A 107 4.79 -17.09 7.21
CA GLY A 107 4.12 -16.78 8.47
C GLY A 107 3.84 -17.98 9.39
N SER A 108 4.43 -19.15 9.12
CA SER A 108 4.38 -20.32 10.01
C SER A 108 5.71 -21.08 9.99
N ASP A 109 6.09 -21.65 11.14
CA ASP A 109 7.25 -22.53 11.26
C ASP A 109 6.91 -24.00 10.96
N VAL A 110 5.62 -24.31 10.81
CA VAL A 110 5.10 -25.67 10.61
C VAL A 110 4.45 -25.76 9.23
N VAL A 111 4.68 -26.88 8.55
CA VAL A 111 3.89 -27.28 7.38
C VAL A 111 2.84 -28.30 7.85
N PRO A 112 1.53 -28.04 7.66
CA PRO A 112 0.48 -28.92 8.15
C PRO A 112 0.54 -30.29 7.45
N ARG A 113 0.33 -31.36 8.23
CA ARG A 113 0.21 -32.73 7.70
C ARG A 113 -1.22 -33.05 7.29
N PRO A 114 -1.47 -34.16 6.55
CA PRO A 114 -2.84 -34.59 6.25
C PRO A 114 -3.76 -34.57 7.47
N GLY A 115 -4.88 -33.84 7.37
CA GLY A 115 -5.85 -33.66 8.46
C GLY A 115 -5.50 -32.55 9.45
N GLN A 116 -4.44 -31.79 9.22
CA GLN A 116 -4.05 -30.63 9.99
C GLN A 116 -4.20 -29.35 9.16
N TYR A 117 -4.38 -28.21 9.82
CA TYR A 117 -4.43 -26.93 9.14
C TYR A 117 -3.76 -25.79 9.92
N LEU A 118 -3.40 -24.75 9.16
CA LEU A 118 -3.06 -23.42 9.64
C LEU A 118 -4.17 -22.47 9.20
N ALA A 119 -4.52 -21.52 10.06
CA ALA A 119 -5.50 -20.48 9.75
C ALA A 119 -4.91 -19.09 9.95
N SER A 120 -5.38 -18.12 9.16
CA SER A 120 -5.16 -16.70 9.44
C SER A 120 -5.82 -16.31 10.78
N PRO A 121 -5.37 -15.22 11.43
CA PRO A 121 -5.94 -14.79 12.71
C PRO A 121 -7.46 -14.57 12.64
N ALA A 122 -7.95 -13.90 11.60
CA ALA A 122 -9.39 -13.71 11.39
C ALA A 122 -10.15 -15.00 11.10
N LEU A 123 -9.53 -15.99 10.45
CA LEU A 123 -10.17 -17.29 10.23
C LEU A 123 -10.21 -18.11 11.51
N ALA A 124 -9.16 -18.05 12.33
CA ALA A 124 -9.15 -18.70 13.65
C ALA A 124 -10.26 -18.14 14.54
N GLU A 125 -10.39 -16.80 14.63
CA GLU A 125 -11.49 -16.15 15.36
C GLU A 125 -12.88 -16.52 14.79
N LEU A 126 -12.97 -16.66 13.46
CA LEU A 126 -14.21 -17.08 12.82
C LEU A 126 -14.57 -18.54 13.15
N ILE A 127 -13.58 -19.44 13.17
CA ILE A 127 -13.77 -20.83 13.54
C ILE A 127 -14.18 -20.95 15.01
N ASP A 128 -13.55 -20.19 15.90
CA ASP A 128 -13.84 -20.18 17.34
C ASP A 128 -15.25 -19.64 17.66
N SER A 129 -15.76 -18.74 16.82
CA SER A 129 -17.09 -18.14 16.99
C SER A 129 -18.22 -18.90 16.26
N ALA A 130 -17.87 -19.78 15.32
CA ALA A 130 -18.82 -20.60 14.58
C ALA A 130 -19.08 -21.95 15.28
N PRO A 131 -20.25 -22.57 15.08
CA PRO A 131 -20.46 -23.96 15.48
C PRO A 131 -19.41 -24.89 14.85
N ALA A 132 -18.79 -25.75 15.65
CA ALA A 132 -17.66 -26.58 15.22
C ALA A 132 -18.03 -27.50 14.04
N ASP A 133 -19.26 -28.00 14.01
CA ASP A 133 -19.83 -28.85 12.95
C ASP A 133 -19.98 -28.12 11.61
N GLN A 134 -20.00 -26.78 11.62
CA GLN A 134 -20.20 -25.98 10.41
C GLN A 134 -18.90 -25.45 9.81
N LEU A 135 -17.85 -25.26 10.61
CA LEU A 135 -16.61 -24.67 10.11
C LEU A 135 -15.34 -25.39 10.58
N GLY A 136 -15.12 -25.50 11.89
CA GLY A 136 -13.88 -26.08 12.44
C GLY A 136 -13.62 -27.52 12.01
N GLU A 137 -14.64 -28.39 12.08
CA GLU A 137 -14.52 -29.82 11.72
C GLU A 137 -14.17 -30.06 10.24
N ARG A 138 -14.37 -29.05 9.38
CA ARG A 138 -14.12 -29.15 7.94
C ARG A 138 -12.63 -29.15 7.59
N TYR A 139 -11.79 -28.59 8.46
CA TYR A 139 -10.36 -28.37 8.21
C TYR A 139 -9.45 -29.31 8.99
N GLY A 140 -9.99 -30.01 10.00
CA GLY A 140 -9.25 -30.96 10.83
C GLY A 140 -8.68 -30.34 12.09
N GLU A 141 -7.45 -30.69 12.46
CA GLU A 141 -6.77 -30.20 13.67
C GLU A 141 -5.96 -28.93 13.39
N GLN A 142 -6.17 -27.87 14.17
CA GLN A 142 -5.35 -26.67 14.06
C GLN A 142 -3.98 -26.88 14.71
N VAL A 143 -2.91 -26.80 13.92
CA VAL A 143 -1.52 -26.97 14.41
C VAL A 143 -0.75 -25.66 14.52
N GLY A 144 -1.37 -24.55 14.09
CA GLY A 144 -0.77 -23.22 14.18
C GLY A 144 -1.65 -22.13 13.56
N ALA A 145 -1.13 -20.91 13.58
CA ALA A 145 -1.73 -19.75 12.96
C ALA A 145 -0.75 -19.10 11.99
N LEU A 146 -1.26 -18.54 10.90
CA LEU A 146 -0.48 -17.69 9.99
C LEU A 146 -0.23 -16.34 10.67
N SER A 147 0.97 -15.81 10.53
CA SER A 147 1.27 -14.44 10.97
C SER A 147 0.58 -13.38 10.09
N ASN A 148 0.43 -12.17 10.61
CA ASN A 148 -0.10 -11.02 9.85
C ASN A 148 0.76 -10.65 8.62
N ASP A 149 2.02 -11.09 8.59
CA ASP A 149 2.94 -10.87 7.49
C ASP A 149 2.71 -11.87 6.33
N ALA A 150 1.84 -12.87 6.51
CA ALA A 150 1.50 -13.86 5.49
C ALA A 150 0.06 -13.74 4.97
N VAL A 151 -0.64 -12.66 5.32
CA VAL A 151 -2.04 -12.43 4.91
C VAL A 151 -2.23 -11.04 4.32
N GLU A 152 -3.21 -10.93 3.41
CA GLU A 152 -3.51 -9.71 2.66
C GLU A 152 -3.90 -8.53 3.57
N GLY A 153 -4.57 -8.80 4.68
CA GLY A 153 -5.07 -7.80 5.62
C GLY A 153 -5.60 -8.44 6.91
N PRO A 154 -6.07 -7.64 7.88
CA PRO A 154 -6.51 -8.13 9.18
C PRO A 154 -7.76 -9.01 9.10
N ASP A 155 -8.62 -8.83 8.08
CA ASP A 155 -9.86 -9.58 7.93
C ASP A 155 -9.73 -10.77 6.96
N SER A 156 -8.51 -11.06 6.51
CA SER A 156 -8.27 -12.08 5.50
C SER A 156 -8.53 -13.48 6.03
N LEU A 157 -9.35 -14.24 5.32
CA LEU A 157 -9.70 -15.62 5.67
C LEU A 157 -8.90 -16.59 4.80
N VAL A 158 -7.81 -17.12 5.34
CA VAL A 158 -6.90 -18.02 4.62
C VAL A 158 -6.64 -19.26 5.46
N ALA A 159 -6.80 -20.44 4.85
CA ALA A 159 -6.43 -21.72 5.44
C ALA A 159 -5.36 -22.42 4.59
N VAL A 160 -4.33 -22.96 5.24
CA VAL A 160 -3.41 -23.93 4.63
C VAL A 160 -3.73 -25.29 5.23
N ILE A 161 -4.19 -26.22 4.41
CA ILE A 161 -4.62 -27.54 4.84
C ILE A 161 -3.61 -28.57 4.33
N GLY A 162 -3.06 -29.35 5.25
CA GLY A 162 -2.23 -30.49 4.90
C GLY A 162 -3.09 -31.57 4.28
N ALA A 163 -2.64 -32.11 3.15
CA ALA A 163 -3.37 -33.09 2.35
C ALA A 163 -2.42 -34.14 1.78
N ASP A 164 -2.97 -35.29 1.39
CA ASP A 164 -2.24 -36.27 0.60
C ASP A 164 -2.09 -35.79 -0.86
N GLN A 165 -1.04 -36.25 -1.54
CA GLN A 165 -0.81 -35.88 -2.94
C GLN A 165 -1.99 -36.24 -3.85
N SER A 166 -2.69 -37.34 -3.57
CA SER A 166 -3.90 -37.75 -4.28
C SER A 166 -5.07 -36.78 -4.07
N GLN A 167 -5.20 -36.19 -2.88
CA GLN A 167 -6.21 -35.18 -2.57
C GLN A 167 -5.90 -33.86 -3.28
N VAL A 168 -4.62 -33.50 -3.36
CA VAL A 168 -4.15 -32.33 -4.13
C VAL A 168 -4.41 -32.52 -5.63
N LEU A 169 -4.09 -33.69 -6.17
CA LEU A 169 -4.41 -34.07 -7.56
C LEU A 169 -5.91 -34.05 -7.84
N GLY A 170 -6.72 -34.56 -6.89
CA GLY A 170 -8.17 -34.61 -6.99
C GLY A 170 -8.86 -33.23 -7.06
N ARG A 171 -8.13 -32.14 -6.78
CA ARG A 171 -8.63 -30.76 -6.92
C ARG A 171 -8.48 -30.18 -8.33
N GLN A 172 -8.08 -30.99 -9.31
CA GLN A 172 -8.17 -30.62 -10.73
C GLN A 172 -9.64 -30.54 -11.18
N GLY A 173 -10.02 -29.44 -11.84
CA GLY A 173 -11.37 -29.26 -12.37
C GLY A 173 -11.50 -28.09 -13.36
N PRO A 174 -12.56 -28.06 -14.18
CA PRO A 174 -12.80 -26.98 -15.12
C PRO A 174 -12.87 -25.62 -14.40
N GLY A 175 -12.02 -24.67 -14.80
CA GLY A 175 -11.96 -23.33 -14.20
C GLY A 175 -11.16 -23.21 -12.90
N MET A 176 -10.56 -24.30 -12.40
CA MET A 176 -9.61 -24.24 -11.27
C MET A 176 -8.16 -24.25 -11.78
N PRO A 177 -7.23 -23.55 -11.11
CA PRO A 177 -5.81 -23.66 -11.41
C PRO A 177 -5.35 -25.11 -11.25
N PRO A 178 -4.60 -25.67 -12.20
CA PRO A 178 -4.05 -27.01 -12.05
C PRO A 178 -3.09 -27.06 -10.85
N PRO A 179 -3.07 -28.16 -10.07
CA PRO A 179 -2.10 -28.35 -9.01
C PRO A 179 -0.67 -28.30 -9.54
N GLN A 180 0.22 -27.74 -8.73
CA GLN A 180 1.61 -27.51 -9.09
C GLN A 180 2.55 -28.10 -8.07
N VAL A 181 3.76 -28.43 -8.52
CA VAL A 181 4.90 -28.75 -7.68
C VAL A 181 5.72 -27.48 -7.52
N VAL A 182 6.00 -27.11 -6.28
CA VAL A 182 6.78 -25.91 -5.93
C VAL A 182 7.97 -26.28 -5.08
N THR A 183 9.06 -25.56 -5.25
CA THR A 183 10.24 -25.60 -4.38
C THR A 183 10.20 -24.54 -3.29
N GLU A 184 9.40 -23.49 -3.50
CA GLU A 184 9.22 -22.37 -2.58
C GLU A 184 7.83 -21.76 -2.71
N LEU A 185 7.34 -21.14 -1.63
CA LEU A 185 6.09 -20.39 -1.59
C LEU A 185 6.43 -18.91 -1.45
N VAL A 186 6.41 -18.19 -2.57
CA VAL A 186 6.84 -16.79 -2.64
C VAL A 186 5.71 -15.94 -3.20
N GLY A 187 5.50 -14.80 -2.55
CA GLY A 187 4.58 -13.78 -3.02
C GLY A 187 5.18 -12.90 -4.12
N HIS A 188 4.35 -12.42 -5.02
CA HIS A 188 4.75 -11.51 -6.08
C HIS A 188 4.10 -10.13 -5.93
N ASP A 189 4.88 -9.08 -6.20
CA ASP A 189 4.46 -7.68 -6.02
C ASP A 189 3.26 -7.30 -6.90
N TYR A 190 2.93 -8.11 -7.92
CA TYR A 190 1.70 -8.02 -8.70
C TYR A 190 1.34 -9.42 -9.24
N ALA A 191 0.05 -9.78 -9.23
CA ALA A 191 -0.42 -11.07 -9.74
C ALA A 191 -0.12 -11.30 -11.25
N SER A 192 0.13 -10.22 -12.01
CA SER A 192 0.66 -10.29 -13.37
C SER A 192 1.28 -8.95 -13.81
N GLN A 193 2.12 -9.00 -14.86
CA GLN A 193 2.71 -7.79 -15.46
C GLN A 193 1.65 -6.80 -15.98
N VAL A 194 0.46 -7.29 -16.36
CA VAL A 194 -0.68 -6.44 -16.74
C VAL A 194 -1.17 -5.60 -15.57
N TRP A 195 -1.29 -6.19 -14.38
CA TRP A 195 -1.71 -5.45 -13.18
C TRP A 195 -0.69 -4.41 -12.75
N GLN A 196 0.61 -4.70 -12.91
CA GLN A 196 1.67 -3.72 -12.69
C GLN A 196 1.55 -2.53 -13.65
N ILE A 197 1.28 -2.77 -14.93
CA ILE A 197 1.08 -1.71 -15.93
C ILE A 197 -0.18 -0.90 -15.62
N VAL A 198 -1.29 -1.55 -15.27
CA VAL A 198 -2.54 -0.87 -14.89
C VAL A 198 -2.34 0.00 -13.64
N ALA A 199 -1.64 -0.51 -12.62
CA ALA A 199 -1.31 0.24 -11.43
C ALA A 199 -0.42 1.45 -11.76
N ALA A 200 0.59 1.28 -12.62
CA ALA A 200 1.45 2.37 -13.08
C ALA A 200 0.67 3.44 -13.86
N ILE A 201 -0.22 3.04 -14.77
CA ILE A 201 -1.09 3.95 -15.53
C ILE A 201 -2.03 4.69 -14.57
N GLY A 202 -2.65 3.99 -13.61
CA GLY A 202 -3.52 4.60 -12.60
C GLY A 202 -2.78 5.61 -11.74
N ALA A 203 -1.55 5.29 -11.32
CA ALA A 203 -0.69 6.20 -10.58
C ALA A 203 -0.37 7.46 -11.40
N ILE A 204 0.06 7.31 -12.66
CA ILE A 204 0.35 8.44 -13.56
C ILE A 204 -0.90 9.28 -13.82
N ALA A 205 -2.02 8.63 -14.14
CA ALA A 205 -3.30 9.28 -14.43
C ALA A 205 -3.81 10.09 -13.24
N THR A 206 -3.48 9.69 -12.01
CA THR A 206 -3.85 10.42 -10.79
C THR A 206 -2.82 11.48 -10.40
N LEU A 207 -1.53 11.26 -10.71
CA LEU A 207 -0.44 12.23 -10.49
C LEU A 207 -0.58 13.48 -11.36
N VAL A 208 -0.90 13.31 -12.64
CA VAL A 208 -0.95 14.42 -13.61
C VAL A 208 -1.92 15.54 -13.19
N PRO A 209 -3.19 15.26 -12.80
CA PRO A 209 -4.11 16.29 -12.31
C PRO A 209 -3.62 17.01 -11.05
N VAL A 210 -2.94 16.29 -10.14
CA VAL A 210 -2.40 16.87 -8.90
C VAL A 210 -1.23 17.80 -9.19
N LEU A 211 -0.30 17.38 -10.05
CA LEU A 211 0.82 18.22 -10.50
C LEU A 211 0.32 19.46 -11.25
N LEU A 212 -0.71 19.31 -12.09
CA LEU A 212 -1.37 20.45 -12.74
C LEU A 212 -2.01 21.39 -11.73
N LEU A 213 -2.70 20.88 -10.71
CA LEU A 213 -3.28 21.72 -9.65
C LEU A 213 -2.19 22.51 -8.92
N ILE A 214 -1.09 21.86 -8.54
CA ILE A 214 0.05 22.52 -7.89
C ILE A 214 0.66 23.59 -8.80
N ALA A 215 0.85 23.28 -10.09
CA ALA A 215 1.38 24.22 -11.08
C ALA A 215 0.46 25.44 -11.23
N ILE A 216 -0.85 25.24 -11.38
CA ILE A 216 -1.84 26.32 -11.52
C ILE A 216 -1.86 27.21 -10.28
N VAL A 217 -1.86 26.63 -9.07
CA VAL A 217 -1.84 27.39 -7.82
C VAL A 217 -0.54 28.19 -7.68
N THR A 218 0.59 27.61 -8.09
CA THR A 218 1.90 28.26 -8.05
C THR A 218 1.99 29.41 -9.06
N ASP A 219 1.51 29.20 -10.29
CA ASP A 219 1.46 30.22 -11.36
C ASP A 219 0.55 31.39 -10.99
N LEU A 220 -0.61 31.12 -10.39
CA LEU A 220 -1.51 32.16 -9.90
C LEU A 220 -0.83 33.01 -8.80
N GLY A 221 0.04 32.40 -8.01
CA GLY A 221 0.89 33.08 -7.04
C GLY A 221 2.02 33.90 -7.69
N ALA A 222 2.55 33.47 -8.84
CA ALA A 222 3.62 34.15 -9.57
C ALA A 222 3.13 35.39 -10.33
N ALA A 223 1.96 35.32 -10.97
CA ALA A 223 1.36 36.44 -11.72
C ALA A 223 1.14 37.69 -10.83
N GLN A 224 0.74 37.50 -9.57
CA GLN A 224 0.55 38.61 -8.61
C GLN A 224 1.87 39.17 -8.05
N ARG A 225 3.02 38.49 -8.19
CA ARG A 225 4.34 39.01 -7.76
C ARG A 225 4.90 40.03 -8.74
N ALA A 226 4.63 39.87 -10.04
CA ALA A 226 5.13 40.76 -11.08
C ALA A 226 4.73 42.22 -10.84
N GLU A 227 3.53 42.44 -10.30
CA GLU A 227 2.98 43.77 -10.02
C GLU A 227 3.69 44.47 -8.84
N ARG A 228 3.99 43.73 -7.75
CA ARG A 228 4.73 44.28 -6.59
C ARG A 228 6.20 44.59 -6.90
N PHE A 229 6.83 43.82 -7.78
CA PHE A 229 8.23 44.06 -8.16
C PHE A 229 8.40 45.30 -9.04
N ALA A 230 7.40 45.65 -9.84
CA ALA A 230 7.38 46.91 -10.57
C ALA A 230 7.37 48.11 -9.60
N THR A 231 6.56 48.05 -8.55
CA THR A 231 6.50 49.10 -7.53
C THR A 231 7.80 49.20 -6.72
N LEU A 232 8.41 48.08 -6.32
CA LEU A 232 9.66 48.10 -5.53
C LEU A 232 10.89 48.58 -6.34
N ARG A 233 10.92 48.37 -7.66
CA ARG A 233 11.95 48.96 -8.53
C ARG A 233 11.82 50.49 -8.62
N LEU A 234 10.60 51.03 -8.54
CA LEU A 234 10.35 52.48 -8.59
C LEU A 234 10.87 53.23 -7.35
N ILE A 235 11.07 52.55 -6.21
CA ILE A 235 11.60 53.11 -4.95
C ILE A 235 13.08 52.75 -4.70
N GLY A 236 13.79 52.21 -5.71
CA GLY A 236 15.24 52.03 -5.66
C GLY A 236 15.74 50.76 -4.95
N ALA A 237 14.86 49.79 -4.69
CA ALA A 237 15.27 48.52 -4.08
C ALA A 237 16.15 47.70 -5.04
N THR A 238 17.25 47.11 -4.54
CA THR A 238 18.11 46.26 -5.38
C THR A 238 17.42 44.93 -5.70
N PRO A 239 17.50 44.43 -6.95
CA PRO A 239 16.83 43.20 -7.37
C PRO A 239 17.15 41.99 -6.49
N GLY A 240 18.39 41.89 -6.01
CA GLY A 240 18.85 40.77 -5.17
C GLY A 240 18.35 40.78 -3.72
N GLN A 241 17.98 41.94 -3.16
CA GLN A 241 17.37 42.01 -1.82
C GLN A 241 15.89 41.61 -1.89
N VAL A 242 15.20 42.09 -2.91
CA VAL A 242 13.78 41.81 -3.16
C VAL A 242 13.57 40.32 -3.52
N ALA A 243 14.44 39.75 -4.34
CA ALA A 243 14.41 38.33 -4.68
C ALA A 243 14.63 37.44 -3.43
N ARG A 244 15.56 37.79 -2.54
CA ARG A 244 15.81 37.01 -1.30
C ARG A 244 14.64 37.02 -0.34
N ILE A 245 13.99 38.17 -0.15
CA ILE A 245 12.81 38.27 0.72
C ILE A 245 11.64 37.47 0.14
N ALA A 246 11.42 37.57 -1.17
CA ALA A 246 10.35 36.82 -1.84
C ALA A 246 10.61 35.30 -1.85
N ALA A 247 11.86 34.89 -2.02
CA ALA A 247 12.27 33.49 -1.92
C ALA A 247 12.04 32.96 -0.50
N ALA A 248 12.42 33.73 0.53
CA ALA A 248 12.18 33.34 1.93
C ALA A 248 10.69 33.25 2.28
N GLU A 249 9.85 34.17 1.80
CA GLU A 249 8.39 34.14 2.02
C GLU A 249 7.75 32.93 1.31
N THR A 250 8.21 32.60 0.10
CA THR A 250 7.70 31.46 -0.65
C THR A 250 8.15 30.15 -0.01
N ALA A 251 9.43 30.03 0.32
CA ALA A 251 9.97 28.86 1.02
C ALA A 251 9.27 28.63 2.36
N ALA A 252 8.97 29.69 3.12
CA ALA A 252 8.24 29.56 4.39
C ALA A 252 6.78 29.09 4.18
N THR A 253 6.09 29.59 3.16
CA THR A 253 4.69 29.21 2.89
C THR A 253 4.57 27.82 2.29
N THR A 254 5.45 27.44 1.36
CA THR A 254 5.47 26.09 0.80
C THR A 254 5.90 25.06 1.84
N LEU A 255 6.91 25.36 2.67
CA LEU A 255 7.30 24.50 3.78
C LEU A 255 6.14 24.29 4.76
N LEU A 256 5.45 25.37 5.16
CA LEU A 256 4.30 25.27 6.06
C LEU A 256 3.17 24.45 5.44
N GLY A 257 2.84 24.70 4.17
CA GLY A 257 1.84 23.92 3.43
C GLY A 257 2.22 22.44 3.34
N ALA A 258 3.48 22.13 3.05
CA ALA A 258 3.96 20.76 2.96
C ALA A 258 3.90 20.03 4.31
N LEU A 259 4.33 20.68 5.40
CA LEU A 259 4.23 20.11 6.75
C LEU A 259 2.77 19.85 7.16
N LEU A 260 1.87 20.80 6.87
CA LEU A 260 0.43 20.60 7.09
C LEU A 260 -0.13 19.47 6.22
N GLY A 261 0.35 19.34 4.98
CA GLY A 261 -0.04 18.28 4.06
C GLY A 261 0.39 16.89 4.56
N VAL A 262 1.61 16.77 5.07
CA VAL A 262 2.08 15.55 5.74
C VAL A 262 1.21 15.24 6.96
N GLY A 263 0.91 16.24 7.80
CA GLY A 263 0.03 16.05 8.95
C GLY A 263 -1.38 15.61 8.58
N ALA A 264 -1.98 16.22 7.55
CA ALA A 264 -3.29 15.86 7.03
C ALA A 264 -3.30 14.45 6.42
N TYR A 265 -2.25 14.08 5.68
CA TYR A 265 -2.05 12.73 5.17
C TYR A 265 -2.04 11.69 6.30
N LEU A 266 -1.22 11.90 7.34
CA LEU A 266 -1.15 10.99 8.49
C LEU A 266 -2.50 10.90 9.22
N ALA A 267 -3.23 12.02 9.34
CA ALA A 267 -4.56 12.05 9.95
C ALA A 267 -5.63 11.29 9.13
N LEU A 268 -5.45 11.17 7.81
CA LEU A 268 -6.36 10.45 6.92
C LEU A 268 -6.12 8.93 6.89
N ILE A 269 -4.93 8.45 7.27
CA ILE A 269 -4.59 7.02 7.32
C ILE A 269 -5.65 6.17 8.06
N PRO A 270 -6.10 6.49 9.29
CA PRO A 270 -7.08 5.66 9.98
C PRO A 270 -8.46 5.64 9.30
N ALA A 271 -8.82 6.68 8.54
CA ALA A 271 -10.03 6.68 7.74
C ALA A 271 -9.85 5.83 6.48
N ALA A 272 -8.71 5.95 5.81
CA ALA A 272 -8.37 5.17 4.62
C ALA A 272 -8.23 3.67 4.90
N ALA A 273 -7.69 3.30 6.06
CA ALA A 273 -7.57 1.90 6.49
C ALA A 273 -8.93 1.21 6.70
N ARG A 274 -10.04 1.96 6.78
CA ARG A 274 -11.39 1.38 6.87
C ARG A 274 -11.96 0.96 5.51
N ILE A 275 -11.34 1.39 4.41
CA ILE A 275 -11.81 1.05 3.07
C ILE A 275 -11.49 -0.43 2.82
N VAL A 276 -12.54 -1.20 2.53
CA VAL A 276 -12.41 -2.61 2.12
C VAL A 276 -12.08 -2.63 0.63
N ILE A 277 -10.95 -3.24 0.29
CA ILE A 277 -10.61 -3.54 -1.10
C ILE A 277 -10.52 -5.06 -1.22
N ASN A 278 -11.16 -5.62 -2.24
CA ASN A 278 -11.27 -7.07 -2.43
C ASN A 278 -11.89 -7.77 -1.20
N SER A 279 -11.08 -8.49 -0.42
CA SER A 279 -11.51 -9.33 0.71
C SER A 279 -11.21 -8.74 2.10
N SER A 280 -10.40 -7.67 2.20
CA SER A 280 -9.84 -7.22 3.48
C SER A 280 -9.51 -5.72 3.51
N ARG A 281 -9.47 -5.15 4.71
CA ARG A 281 -8.97 -3.80 4.97
C ARG A 281 -7.45 -3.75 4.82
N PHE A 282 -6.87 -2.56 4.67
CA PHE A 282 -5.42 -2.38 4.72
C PHE A 282 -4.93 -2.33 6.16
N PHE A 283 -3.72 -2.84 6.42
CA PHE A 283 -3.09 -2.49 7.69
C PHE A 283 -2.71 -1.00 7.69
N PRO A 284 -2.92 -0.28 8.79
CA PRO A 284 -2.58 1.15 8.85
C PRO A 284 -1.10 1.44 8.56
N HIS A 285 -0.20 0.49 8.86
CA HIS A 285 1.23 0.63 8.59
C HIS A 285 1.58 0.51 7.10
N ASP A 286 0.77 -0.18 6.29
CA ASP A 286 0.98 -0.29 4.84
C ASP A 286 0.76 1.04 4.14
N LEU A 287 -0.10 1.88 4.71
CA LEU A 287 -0.42 3.20 4.19
C LEU A 287 0.60 4.27 4.62
N LEU A 288 1.72 3.89 5.25
CA LEU A 288 2.84 4.79 5.54
C LEU A 288 3.79 4.83 4.35
N ALA A 289 3.86 5.99 3.68
CA ALA A 289 4.86 6.25 2.67
C ALA A 289 6.25 6.21 3.30
N SER A 290 7.23 5.70 2.56
CA SER A 290 8.61 5.65 3.06
C SER A 290 9.12 7.04 3.48
N PRO A 291 9.93 7.13 4.55
CA PRO A 291 10.46 8.42 5.01
C PRO A 291 11.21 9.20 3.93
N ALA A 292 11.85 8.49 2.99
CA ALA A 292 12.53 9.07 1.84
C ALA A 292 11.56 9.78 0.89
N VAL A 293 10.40 9.17 0.59
CA VAL A 293 9.36 9.78 -0.26
C VAL A 293 8.77 11.01 0.43
N ILE A 294 8.51 10.95 1.74
CA ILE A 294 8.02 12.11 2.51
C ILE A 294 9.04 13.25 2.45
N ALA A 295 10.32 12.96 2.73
CA ALA A 295 11.38 13.97 2.69
C ALA A 295 11.56 14.57 1.29
N ALA A 296 11.56 13.74 0.24
CA ALA A 296 11.66 14.20 -1.14
C ALA A 296 10.48 15.09 -1.54
N SER A 297 9.26 14.78 -1.08
CA SER A 297 8.06 15.58 -1.34
C SER A 297 8.18 16.98 -0.72
N VAL A 298 8.59 17.05 0.54
CA VAL A 298 8.78 18.32 1.25
C VAL A 298 9.90 19.12 0.58
N LEU A 299 11.07 18.52 0.36
CA LEU A 299 12.21 19.18 -0.25
C LEU A 299 11.90 19.70 -1.66
N GLY A 300 11.24 18.89 -2.49
CA GLY A 300 10.84 19.26 -3.84
C GLY A 300 9.92 20.48 -3.88
N THR A 301 8.98 20.60 -2.95
CA THR A 301 8.11 21.79 -2.87
C THR A 301 8.79 23.04 -2.29
N THR A 302 9.86 22.87 -1.52
CA THR A 302 10.58 24.01 -0.92
C THR A 302 11.70 24.58 -1.79
N LEU A 303 12.25 23.75 -2.69
CA LEU A 303 13.36 24.11 -3.57
C LEU A 303 12.91 24.47 -5.01
N GLY A 304 11.66 24.11 -5.37
CA GLY A 304 11.04 24.40 -6.67
C GLY A 304 10.44 25.80 -6.80
#